data_AF-A0A5J4VMF0-F1
#
_entry.id   AF-A0A5J4VMF0-F1
#
_cell.length_a   1.000
_cell.length_b   1.000
_cell.length_c   1.000
_cell.angle_alpha   90.00
_cell.angle_beta   90.00
_cell.angle_gamma   90.00
#
_symmetry.space_group_name_H-M   'P 1'
#
loop_
_entity.id
_entity.type
_entity.pdbx_description
1 polymer ?
#
loop_
_entity_poly.entity_id
_entity_poly.type
_entity_poly.pdbx_seq_one_letter_code
_entity_poly.pdbx_strand_id
1 'polypeptide(L)'
;MKQVYPGTSDIPFDEESSQVLDASSKFHSRIFPDWQSQSEIEVSQQQDEQFKAKSYHCKRLISEKKIELLHPNEIFDITSTSMNIFGSGDWSCVQQGGIGDCHFISSLICMKYIEDGTGKSILKDKIYPQDENGNAMYNPNGQYQLKIHVNGEWRMSEIDDQLPCYRFNGDHKPGQLGCSHSVNNGELWVSLIEKGYLNVVGDGYDSDQVRGSDALFGLCRFIPDVVFDAPMIFESDKEFKKLERRLRNNEII
;
A
#
# COMPACT_ATOMS: atom_id res chain seq x y z
N MET A 1 -42.44 23.96 -12.05
CA MET A 1 -41.93 23.79 -10.66
C MET A 1 -41.54 22.33 -10.49
N LYS A 2 -40.26 22.03 -10.24
CA LYS A 2 -39.83 20.65 -9.95
C LYS A 2 -40.41 20.26 -8.59
N GLN A 3 -41.11 19.13 -8.51
CA GLN A 3 -41.54 18.53 -7.26
C GLN A 3 -40.29 18.11 -6.49
N VAL A 4 -39.98 18.80 -5.40
CA VAL A 4 -38.94 18.40 -4.45
C VAL A 4 -39.58 17.39 -3.50
N TYR A 5 -38.97 16.21 -3.38
CA TYR A 5 -39.49 15.15 -2.52
C TYR A 5 -39.37 15.56 -1.04
N PRO A 6 -40.31 15.14 -0.17
CA PRO A 6 -40.21 15.44 1.26
C PRO A 6 -38.98 14.74 1.84
N GLY A 7 -38.02 15.52 2.35
CA GLY A 7 -36.73 15.02 2.85
C GLY A 7 -35.51 15.48 2.04
N THR A 8 -35.71 16.14 0.90
CA THR A 8 -34.62 16.81 0.18
C THR A 8 -34.36 18.16 0.84
N SER A 9 -33.23 18.30 1.54
CA SER A 9 -32.72 19.60 1.97
C SER A 9 -32.08 20.32 0.78
N ASP A 10 -32.31 21.63 0.64
CA ASP A 10 -31.68 22.49 -0.37
C ASP A 10 -30.19 22.77 -0.02
N ILE A 11 -29.41 21.72 0.25
CA ILE A 11 -27.96 21.85 0.45
C ILE A 11 -27.30 22.00 -0.92
N PRO A 12 -26.37 22.94 -1.12
CA PRO A 12 -25.55 22.98 -2.33
C PRO A 12 -24.81 21.66 -2.56
N PHE A 13 -24.66 21.26 -3.83
CA PHE A 13 -23.98 20.01 -4.20
C PHE A 13 -22.57 19.91 -3.58
N ASP A 14 -21.81 21.00 -3.54
CA ASP A 14 -20.45 20.99 -2.98
C ASP A 14 -20.46 20.69 -1.48
N GLU A 15 -21.46 21.19 -0.75
CA GLU A 15 -21.63 20.94 0.68
C GLU A 15 -22.10 19.50 0.93
N GLU A 16 -23.06 19.01 0.15
CA GLU A 16 -23.50 17.60 0.19
C GLU A 16 -22.34 16.65 -0.13
N SER A 17 -21.58 16.94 -1.19
CA SER A 17 -20.39 16.16 -1.60
C SER A 17 -19.35 16.14 -0.48
N SER A 18 -19.04 17.28 0.13
CA SER A 18 -18.10 17.35 1.26
C SER A 18 -18.57 16.53 2.45
N GLN A 19 -19.87 16.55 2.76
CA GLN A 19 -20.44 15.75 3.85
C GLN A 19 -20.37 14.25 3.56
N VAL A 20 -20.64 13.83 2.32
CA VAL A 20 -20.50 12.42 1.89
C VAL A 20 -19.05 11.95 1.98
N LEU A 21 -18.09 12.78 1.56
CA LEU A 21 -16.67 12.47 1.63
C LEU A 21 -16.14 12.40 3.08
N ASP A 22 -16.60 13.29 3.97
CA ASP A 22 -16.28 13.21 5.41
C ASP A 22 -16.90 11.97 6.06
N ALA A 23 -18.17 11.68 5.78
CA ALA A 23 -18.85 10.49 6.31
C ALA A 23 -18.14 9.20 5.88
N SER A 24 -17.71 9.13 4.61
CA SER A 24 -17.02 7.97 4.06
C SER A 24 -15.56 7.82 4.50
N SER A 25 -15.02 8.78 5.26
CA SER A 25 -13.70 8.65 5.93
C SER A 25 -13.70 7.69 7.11
N LYS A 26 -14.88 7.39 7.66
CA LYS A 26 -15.07 6.62 8.89
C LYS A 26 -15.50 5.21 8.53
N PHE A 27 -14.57 4.26 8.59
CA PHE A 27 -14.83 2.85 8.33
C PHE A 27 -13.85 1.97 9.10
N HIS A 28 -14.23 0.70 9.30
CA HIS A 28 -13.46 -0.24 10.14
C HIS A 28 -13.13 0.31 11.54
N SER A 29 -14.05 1.09 12.14
CA SER A 29 -13.86 1.78 13.43
C SER A 29 -12.64 2.70 13.49
N ARG A 30 -12.14 3.15 12.33
CA ARG A 30 -11.01 4.06 12.16
C ARG A 30 -11.43 5.24 11.29
N ILE A 31 -10.56 6.25 11.23
CA ILE A 31 -10.75 7.46 10.43
C ILE A 31 -9.57 7.56 9.48
N PHE A 32 -9.86 7.62 8.19
CA PHE A 32 -8.89 7.83 7.13
C PHE A 32 -9.20 9.17 6.45
N PRO A 33 -8.55 10.26 6.87
CA PRO A 33 -8.86 11.60 6.39
C PRO A 33 -8.52 11.75 4.90
N ASP A 34 -9.10 12.76 4.25
CA ASP A 34 -8.73 13.17 2.90
C ASP A 34 -7.24 13.54 2.86
N TRP A 35 -6.56 13.11 1.79
CA TRP A 35 -5.20 13.50 1.46
C TRP A 35 -4.98 15.03 1.50
N GLN A 36 -5.96 15.83 1.07
CA GLN A 36 -5.82 17.30 1.06
C GLN A 36 -5.78 17.95 2.45
N SER A 37 -6.20 17.24 3.49
CA SER A 37 -6.19 17.73 4.89
C SER A 37 -4.83 17.58 5.59
N GLN A 38 -3.77 17.27 4.84
CA GLN A 38 -2.45 16.90 5.33
C GLN A 38 -1.68 18.07 6.00
N SER A 39 -0.96 17.73 7.06
CA SER A 39 0.26 18.42 7.49
C SER A 39 1.47 17.76 6.81
N GLU A 40 2.23 18.50 6.00
CA GLU A 40 3.43 18.00 5.32
C GLU A 40 4.36 17.32 6.34
N ILE A 41 4.58 16.00 6.22
CA ILE A 41 5.59 15.32 7.04
C ILE A 41 6.95 15.79 6.54
N GLU A 42 7.67 16.53 7.37
CA GLU A 42 9.07 16.83 7.11
C GLU A 42 9.95 15.64 7.49
N VAL A 43 10.96 15.36 6.67
CA VAL A 43 11.95 14.31 6.96
C VAL A 43 12.73 14.71 8.21
N SER A 44 12.71 13.85 9.23
CA SER A 44 13.40 14.11 10.48
C SER A 44 14.92 14.00 10.32
N GLN A 45 15.66 14.98 10.85
CA GLN A 45 17.13 14.95 10.86
C GLN A 45 17.71 14.07 11.98
N GLN A 46 16.90 13.73 12.99
CA GLN A 46 17.30 12.99 14.17
C GLN A 46 16.36 11.81 14.43
N GLN A 47 16.89 10.76 15.04
CA GLN A 47 16.19 9.50 15.32
C GLN A 47 15.66 9.41 16.76
N ASP A 48 15.81 10.48 17.55
CA ASP A 48 15.63 10.47 19.00
C ASP A 48 14.17 10.28 19.45
N GLU A 49 13.20 10.57 18.57
CA GLU A 49 11.77 10.29 18.81
C GLU A 49 11.21 9.41 17.69
N GLN A 50 11.13 8.10 17.94
CA GLN A 50 10.47 7.17 17.01
C GLN A 50 8.96 7.42 16.99
N PHE A 51 8.44 7.65 15.79
CA PHE A 51 7.02 7.75 15.55
C PHE A 51 6.35 6.41 15.80
N LYS A 52 5.17 6.47 16.42
CA LYS A 52 4.35 5.31 16.69
C LYS A 52 2.94 5.58 16.22
N ALA A 53 2.53 4.87 15.18
CA ALA A 53 1.18 5.00 14.66
C ALA A 53 0.16 4.44 15.65
N LYS A 54 -1.09 4.88 15.52
CA LYS A 54 -2.20 4.29 16.29
C LYS A 54 -2.42 2.85 15.83
N SER A 55 -2.08 1.92 16.71
CA SER A 55 -2.42 0.49 16.75
C SER A 55 -2.58 -0.19 15.38
N TYR A 56 -1.51 -0.78 14.90
CA TYR A 56 -1.55 -1.72 13.79
C TYR A 56 -1.89 -3.13 14.32
N HIS A 57 -2.99 -3.72 13.88
CA HIS A 57 -3.40 -5.03 14.38
C HIS A 57 -2.50 -6.15 13.80
N CYS A 58 -1.92 -6.94 14.72
CA CYS A 58 -0.98 -8.03 14.46
C CYS A 58 -1.09 -9.10 15.57
N LYS A 59 -2.21 -9.12 16.30
CA LYS A 59 -2.37 -9.94 17.52
C LYS A 59 -2.37 -11.42 17.17
N ARG A 60 -3.06 -11.81 16.10
CA ARG A 60 -3.10 -13.19 15.62
C ARG A 60 -1.70 -13.65 15.25
N LEU A 61 -0.99 -12.89 14.42
CA LEU A 61 0.39 -13.21 14.01
C LEU A 61 1.37 -13.29 15.19
N ILE A 62 1.31 -12.35 16.15
CA ILE A 62 2.14 -12.38 17.36
C ILE A 62 1.89 -13.66 18.17
N SER A 63 0.60 -13.98 18.42
CA SER A 63 0.23 -15.13 19.25
C SER A 63 0.50 -16.48 18.60
N GLU A 64 0.28 -16.61 17.29
CA GLU A 64 0.39 -17.89 16.57
C GLU A 64 1.81 -18.16 16.07
N LYS A 65 2.58 -17.12 15.71
CA LYS A 65 3.84 -17.29 14.98
C LYS A 65 5.09 -16.69 15.64
N LYS A 66 5.01 -16.28 16.92
CA LYS A 66 6.13 -15.69 17.68
C LYS A 66 6.77 -14.48 16.96
N ILE A 67 5.92 -13.62 16.40
CA ILE A 67 6.34 -12.39 15.74
C ILE A 67 6.77 -11.34 16.78
N GLU A 68 7.81 -10.59 16.46
CA GLU A 68 8.21 -9.34 17.12
C GLU A 68 8.12 -8.20 16.12
N LEU A 69 7.73 -7.01 16.58
CA LEU A 69 7.70 -5.79 15.76
C LEU A 69 9.02 -5.06 15.97
N LEU A 70 9.79 -4.88 14.89
CA LEU A 70 11.13 -4.29 14.91
C LEU A 70 11.22 -3.13 13.92
N HIS A 71 11.98 -2.10 14.24
CA HIS A 71 12.31 -1.02 13.33
C HIS A 71 13.34 -1.47 12.28
N PRO A 72 13.42 -0.82 11.11
CA PRO A 72 14.40 -1.14 10.08
C PRO A 72 15.85 -1.18 10.60
N ASN A 73 16.22 -0.28 11.51
CA ASN A 73 17.56 -0.24 12.12
C ASN A 73 17.87 -1.42 13.03
N GLU A 74 16.84 -2.09 13.53
CA GLU A 74 17.01 -3.32 14.29
C GLU A 74 17.12 -4.50 13.34
N ILE A 75 16.43 -4.47 12.19
CA ILE A 75 16.32 -5.55 11.20
C ILE A 75 17.55 -5.66 10.30
N PHE A 76 18.00 -4.54 9.75
CA PHE A 76 19.04 -4.50 8.73
C PHE A 76 20.37 -4.07 9.33
N ASP A 77 21.43 -4.86 9.10
CA ASP A 77 22.80 -4.56 9.53
C ASP A 77 23.47 -3.54 8.57
N ILE A 78 22.83 -2.37 8.41
CA ILE A 78 23.27 -1.27 7.54
C ILE A 78 23.12 0.06 8.25
N THR A 79 23.91 1.05 7.86
CA THR A 79 23.75 2.42 8.38
C THR A 79 22.42 3.01 7.89
N SER A 80 21.75 3.83 8.72
CA SER A 80 20.50 4.52 8.34
C SER A 80 20.63 5.32 7.04
N THR A 81 21.83 5.81 6.72
CA THR A 81 22.15 6.52 5.47
C THR A 81 22.10 5.66 4.21
N SER A 82 22.06 4.33 4.36
CA SER A 82 21.97 3.36 3.27
C SER A 82 20.55 2.82 3.07
N MET A 83 19.62 3.17 3.97
CA MET A 83 18.20 2.79 3.84
C MET A 83 17.50 3.64 2.80
N ASN A 84 16.64 3.01 2.02
CA ASN A 84 15.86 3.68 0.98
C ASN A 84 14.44 3.13 0.97
N ILE A 85 13.48 3.96 0.56
CA ILE A 85 12.14 3.45 0.26
C ILE A 85 12.21 2.63 -1.02
N PHE A 86 12.65 3.27 -2.11
CA PHE A 86 12.97 2.64 -3.38
C PHE A 86 14.48 2.72 -3.59
N GLY A 87 15.17 1.58 -3.62
CA GLY A 87 16.59 1.47 -3.94
C GLY A 87 16.79 1.17 -5.43
N SER A 88 17.62 0.17 -5.73
CA SER A 88 17.85 -0.30 -7.10
C SER A 88 16.80 -1.32 -7.59
N GLY A 89 15.85 -1.71 -6.74
CA GLY A 89 14.96 -2.83 -7.00
C GLY A 89 13.91 -2.56 -8.08
N ASP A 90 13.83 -3.49 -9.03
CA ASP A 90 12.70 -3.63 -9.95
C ASP A 90 11.61 -4.53 -9.34
N TRP A 91 10.52 -4.73 -10.07
CA TRP A 91 9.42 -5.63 -9.66
C TRP A 91 9.86 -7.05 -9.25
N SER A 92 11.04 -7.52 -9.66
CA SER A 92 11.53 -8.88 -9.37
C SER A 92 12.13 -9.03 -7.97
N CYS A 93 12.38 -7.92 -7.26
CA CYS A 93 12.88 -7.94 -5.90
C CYS A 93 11.82 -8.32 -4.86
N VAL A 94 10.54 -8.36 -5.22
CA VAL A 94 9.42 -8.55 -4.30
C VAL A 94 9.35 -10.01 -3.86
N GLN A 95 9.37 -10.23 -2.55
CA GLN A 95 9.17 -11.53 -1.92
C GLN A 95 7.96 -11.49 -0.98
N GLN A 96 7.02 -12.44 -1.16
CA GLN A 96 5.87 -12.57 -0.29
C GLN A 96 6.29 -13.02 1.12
N GLY A 97 5.68 -12.39 2.14
CA GLY A 97 5.81 -12.78 3.53
C GLY A 97 4.92 -13.96 3.94
N GLY A 98 4.68 -14.09 5.25
CA GLY A 98 3.79 -15.11 5.82
C GLY A 98 2.34 -14.66 6.00
N ILE A 99 1.96 -13.53 5.38
CA ILE A 99 0.61 -12.97 5.38
C ILE A 99 -0.15 -13.50 4.16
N GLY A 100 -1.46 -13.72 4.33
CA GLY A 100 -2.32 -14.39 3.34
C GLY A 100 -2.85 -13.46 2.25
N ASP A 101 -1.99 -12.64 1.64
CA ASP A 101 -2.35 -11.53 0.75
C ASP A 101 -1.65 -11.59 -0.63
N CYS A 102 -1.35 -12.81 -1.13
CA CYS A 102 -0.67 -13.04 -2.41
C CYS A 102 -1.29 -12.31 -3.63
N HIS A 103 -2.60 -12.11 -3.66
CA HIS A 103 -3.27 -11.36 -4.73
C HIS A 103 -2.90 -9.87 -4.71
N PHE A 104 -2.76 -9.28 -3.52
CA PHE A 104 -2.26 -7.92 -3.36
C PHE A 104 -0.80 -7.84 -3.83
N ILE A 105 0.06 -8.78 -3.40
CA ILE A 105 1.48 -8.81 -3.80
C ILE A 105 1.65 -9.00 -5.30
N SER A 106 0.85 -9.86 -5.93
CA SER A 106 0.85 -10.02 -7.39
C SER A 106 0.49 -8.72 -8.11
N SER A 107 -0.50 -7.99 -7.58
CA SER A 107 -0.91 -6.68 -8.13
C SER A 107 0.19 -5.64 -7.96
N LEU A 108 0.88 -5.65 -6.81
CA LEU A 108 2.01 -4.78 -6.52
C LEU A 108 3.16 -4.98 -7.50
N ILE A 109 3.49 -6.24 -7.81
CA ILE A 109 4.48 -6.61 -8.84
C ILE A 109 4.05 -6.10 -10.21
N CYS A 110 2.79 -6.31 -10.63
CA CYS A 110 2.30 -5.81 -11.91
C CYS A 110 2.35 -4.28 -12.02
N MET A 111 1.97 -3.56 -10.97
CA MET A 111 2.09 -2.09 -10.92
C MET A 111 3.54 -1.64 -11.07
N LYS A 112 4.46 -2.30 -10.36
CA LYS A 112 5.89 -1.98 -10.43
C LYS A 112 6.48 -2.27 -11.81
N TYR A 113 6.10 -3.40 -12.43
CA TYR A 113 6.50 -3.75 -13.80
C TYR A 113 6.11 -2.67 -14.82
N ILE A 114 4.87 -2.17 -14.75
CA ILE A 114 4.42 -1.09 -15.64
C ILE A 114 5.08 0.25 -15.32
N GLU A 115 5.28 0.58 -14.04
CA GLU A 115 6.03 1.79 -13.64
C GLU A 115 7.44 1.77 -14.24
N ASP A 116 8.15 0.64 -14.14
CA ASP A 116 9.51 0.48 -14.67
C ASP A 116 9.54 0.56 -16.21
N GLY A 117 8.57 -0.07 -16.88
CA GLY A 117 8.48 -0.07 -18.35
C GLY A 117 8.03 1.26 -18.97
N THR A 118 7.23 2.05 -18.26
CA THR A 118 6.65 3.31 -18.77
C THR A 118 7.34 4.57 -18.23
N GLY A 119 8.08 4.45 -17.13
CA GLY A 119 8.67 5.58 -16.41
C GLY A 119 7.65 6.49 -15.71
N LYS A 120 6.36 6.13 -15.71
CA LYS A 120 5.30 6.88 -15.03
C LYS A 120 5.18 6.38 -13.60
N SER A 121 5.23 7.30 -12.64
CA SER A 121 5.06 6.97 -11.22
C SER A 121 3.67 6.36 -10.97
N ILE A 122 3.65 5.16 -10.37
CA ILE A 122 2.45 4.45 -9.93
C ILE A 122 2.52 4.18 -8.43
N LEU A 123 3.67 3.70 -7.95
CA LEU A 123 3.92 3.33 -6.56
C LEU A 123 4.88 4.32 -5.88
N LYS A 124 5.85 4.89 -6.61
CA LYS A 124 6.86 5.81 -6.05
C LYS A 124 6.27 7.05 -5.40
N ASP A 125 5.13 7.51 -5.90
CA ASP A 125 4.39 8.67 -5.42
C ASP A 125 3.35 8.34 -4.33
N LYS A 126 3.30 7.10 -3.84
CA LYS A 126 2.29 6.67 -2.86
C LYS A 126 2.75 6.75 -1.41
N ILE A 127 4.06 6.68 -1.17
CA ILE A 127 4.63 6.80 0.18
C ILE A 127 5.14 8.23 0.37
N TYR A 128 4.89 8.80 1.54
CA TYR A 128 5.37 10.10 2.00
C TYR A 128 6.16 9.95 3.31
N PRO A 129 7.18 10.78 3.55
CA PRO A 129 7.55 12.01 2.82
C PRO A 129 8.17 11.77 1.43
N GLN A 130 8.22 12.81 0.59
CA GLN A 130 8.74 12.76 -0.79
C GLN A 130 9.79 13.84 -1.04
N ASP A 131 10.69 13.59 -2.00
CA ASP A 131 11.63 14.59 -2.52
C ASP A 131 10.95 15.56 -3.49
N GLU A 132 11.70 16.54 -3.99
CA GLU A 132 11.22 17.53 -4.97
C GLU A 132 10.72 16.90 -6.29
N ASN A 133 11.13 15.66 -6.58
CA ASN A 133 10.72 14.92 -7.77
C ASN A 133 9.52 14.00 -7.51
N GLY A 134 8.95 14.00 -6.30
CA GLY A 134 7.84 13.14 -5.92
C GLY A 134 8.23 11.69 -5.61
N ASN A 135 9.51 11.41 -5.35
CA ASN A 135 9.97 10.09 -4.94
C ASN A 135 9.91 9.96 -3.42
N ALA A 136 9.35 8.84 -2.94
CA ALA A 136 9.32 8.53 -1.52
C ALA A 136 10.72 8.52 -0.89
N MET A 137 10.86 9.21 0.23
CA MET A 137 12.11 9.37 0.99
C MET A 137 12.10 8.55 2.27
N TYR A 138 13.27 8.04 2.65
CA TYR A 138 13.44 7.42 3.96
C TYR A 138 13.35 8.48 5.06
N ASN A 139 12.55 8.19 6.08
CA ASN A 139 12.36 9.04 7.26
C ASN A 139 12.89 8.33 8.52
N PRO A 140 14.02 8.77 9.10
CA PRO A 140 14.66 8.09 10.23
C PRO A 140 13.81 7.98 11.51
N ASN A 141 12.82 8.86 11.69
CA ASN A 141 11.89 8.77 12.82
C ASN A 141 10.82 7.68 12.63
N GLY A 142 10.73 7.07 11.44
CA GLY A 142 9.79 6.01 11.15
C GLY A 142 8.37 6.47 10.80
N GLN A 143 8.09 7.77 10.65
CA GLN A 143 6.76 8.25 10.27
C GLN A 143 6.56 8.25 8.75
N TYR A 144 5.52 7.54 8.30
CA TYR A 144 5.13 7.49 6.90
C TYR A 144 3.61 7.67 6.72
N GLN A 145 3.25 8.11 5.52
CA GLN A 145 1.86 8.13 5.06
C GLN A 145 1.75 7.44 3.72
N LEU A 146 0.78 6.53 3.60
CA LEU A 146 0.41 5.93 2.32
C LEU A 146 -0.83 6.65 1.77
N LYS A 147 -0.76 7.09 0.52
CA LYS A 147 -1.86 7.66 -0.24
C LYS A 147 -2.63 6.54 -0.98
N ILE A 148 -3.92 6.40 -0.71
CA ILE A 148 -4.76 5.34 -1.28
C ILE A 148 -6.15 5.87 -1.65
N HIS A 149 -6.69 5.47 -2.79
CA HIS A 149 -8.02 5.86 -3.23
C HIS A 149 -9.08 4.88 -2.75
N VAL A 150 -9.91 5.28 -1.78
CA VAL A 150 -10.96 4.42 -1.21
C VAL A 150 -12.19 5.24 -0.81
N ASN A 151 -13.36 4.66 -1.01
CA ASN A 151 -14.66 5.31 -0.78
C ASN A 151 -14.79 6.66 -1.49
N GLY A 152 -14.28 6.76 -2.73
CA GLY A 152 -14.47 7.92 -3.60
C GLY A 152 -13.45 9.05 -3.46
N GLU A 153 -12.46 8.94 -2.58
CA GLU A 153 -11.42 9.97 -2.40
C GLU A 153 -10.03 9.37 -2.13
N TRP A 154 -8.98 10.15 -2.40
CA TRP A 154 -7.63 9.87 -1.91
C TRP A 154 -7.58 10.09 -0.40
N ARG A 155 -7.24 9.04 0.32
CA ARG A 155 -7.14 9.04 1.77
C ARG A 155 -5.72 8.77 2.22
N MET A 156 -5.43 9.25 3.42
CA MET A 156 -4.15 9.08 4.06
C MET A 156 -4.21 7.94 5.08
N SER A 157 -3.29 6.98 4.95
CA SER A 157 -3.00 5.97 5.96
C SER A 157 -1.67 6.27 6.63
N GLU A 158 -1.73 6.78 7.85
CA GLU A 158 -0.56 7.01 8.68
C GLU A 158 -0.04 5.70 9.28
N ILE A 159 1.24 5.42 9.09
CA ILE A 159 1.91 4.20 9.55
C ILE A 159 3.29 4.53 10.15
N ASP A 160 3.72 3.72 11.11
CA ASP A 160 5.12 3.68 11.53
C ASP A 160 5.90 2.64 10.71
N ASP A 161 7.20 2.54 10.93
CA ASP A 161 8.10 1.62 10.23
C ASP A 161 8.37 0.30 10.95
N GLN A 162 7.65 0.00 12.04
CA GLN A 162 7.79 -1.29 12.71
C GLN A 162 7.27 -2.42 11.82
N LEU A 163 8.12 -3.40 11.53
CA LEU A 163 7.80 -4.55 10.69
C LEU A 163 7.76 -5.84 11.51
N PRO A 164 6.87 -6.78 11.17
CA PRO A 164 6.79 -8.07 11.85
C PRO A 164 7.96 -8.93 11.42
N CYS A 165 8.69 -9.48 12.39
CA CYS A 165 9.83 -10.37 12.19
C CYS A 165 9.61 -11.66 12.97
N TYR A 166 9.89 -12.80 12.34
CA TYR A 166 9.98 -14.08 13.06
C TYR A 166 11.23 -14.07 13.93
N ARG A 167 11.19 -14.61 15.14
CA ARG A 167 12.43 -14.89 15.87
C ARG A 167 13.02 -16.23 15.44
N PHE A 168 14.33 -16.28 15.22
CA PHE A 168 15.05 -17.55 15.25
C PHE A 168 15.23 -17.97 16.71
N ASN A 169 15.07 -19.26 17.02
CA ASN A 169 15.20 -19.75 18.39
C ASN A 169 16.63 -19.54 18.91
N GLY A 170 16.84 -18.60 19.83
CA GLY A 170 18.07 -18.46 20.61
C GLY A 170 19.13 -17.48 20.08
N ASP A 171 18.92 -16.84 18.93
CA ASP A 171 19.84 -15.83 18.40
C ASP A 171 19.43 -14.40 18.76
N HIS A 172 20.43 -13.52 18.93
CA HIS A 172 20.23 -12.08 19.14
C HIS A 172 19.98 -11.30 17.85
N LYS A 173 19.92 -12.00 16.70
CA LYS A 173 19.64 -11.38 15.41
C LYS A 173 18.13 -11.36 15.13
N PRO A 174 17.59 -10.29 14.54
CA PRO A 174 16.25 -10.29 13.98
C PRO A 174 16.12 -11.47 13.03
N GLY A 175 15.03 -12.22 13.12
CA GLY A 175 14.79 -13.25 12.12
C GLY A 175 14.10 -12.72 10.87
N GLN A 176 13.65 -13.64 10.03
CA GLN A 176 13.05 -13.36 8.72
C GLN A 176 11.84 -12.41 8.84
N LEU A 177 11.72 -11.45 7.90
CA LEU A 177 10.53 -10.60 7.77
C LEU A 177 9.26 -11.45 7.58
N GLY A 178 8.25 -11.16 8.40
CA GLY A 178 6.94 -11.79 8.38
C GLY A 178 5.98 -11.15 7.37
N CYS A 179 6.20 -9.89 7.03
CA CYS A 179 5.53 -9.14 5.98
C CYS A 179 6.20 -9.40 4.62
N SER A 180 5.52 -9.05 3.53
CA SER A 180 6.18 -9.02 2.22
C SER A 180 7.24 -7.93 2.20
N HIS A 181 8.33 -8.17 1.49
CA HIS A 181 9.53 -7.34 1.53
C HIS A 181 10.30 -7.41 0.22
N SER A 182 11.22 -6.47 0.05
CA SER A 182 12.24 -6.57 -0.99
C SER A 182 13.36 -7.51 -0.54
N VAL A 183 13.90 -8.31 -1.46
CA VAL A 183 15.15 -9.07 -1.24
C VAL A 183 16.38 -8.16 -1.21
N ASN A 184 16.25 -6.91 -1.66
CA ASN A 184 17.32 -5.92 -1.56
C ASN A 184 17.42 -5.41 -0.13
N ASN A 185 18.62 -5.52 0.44
CA ASN A 185 18.88 -5.13 1.82
C ASN A 185 18.62 -3.62 2.01
N GLY A 186 17.79 -3.25 2.99
CA GLY A 186 17.47 -1.84 3.30
C GLY A 186 16.44 -1.17 2.40
N GLU A 187 15.73 -1.92 1.55
CA GLU A 187 14.67 -1.40 0.66
C GLU A 187 13.28 -1.65 1.27
N LEU A 188 12.53 -0.58 1.55
CA LEU A 188 11.34 -0.64 2.42
C LEU A 188 9.99 -0.54 1.70
N TRP A 189 9.96 -0.19 0.41
CA TRP A 189 8.69 0.11 -0.28
C TRP A 189 7.67 -1.03 -0.21
N VAL A 190 8.09 -2.29 -0.39
CA VAL A 190 7.16 -3.44 -0.36
C VAL A 190 6.47 -3.52 0.99
N SER A 191 7.25 -3.51 2.07
CA SER A 191 6.76 -3.66 3.44
C SER A 191 5.87 -2.47 3.85
N LEU A 192 6.25 -1.25 3.47
CA LEU A 192 5.48 -0.05 3.82
C LEU A 192 4.18 0.07 3.02
N ILE A 193 4.16 -0.30 1.73
CA ILE A 193 2.91 -0.32 0.95
C ILE A 193 1.99 -1.42 1.47
N GLU A 194 2.50 -2.64 1.72
CA GLU A 194 1.70 -3.72 2.33
C GLU A 194 1.08 -3.24 3.64
N LYS A 195 1.89 -2.66 4.53
CA LYS A 195 1.42 -2.13 5.81
C LYS A 195 0.34 -1.06 5.65
N GLY A 196 0.60 -0.01 4.88
CA GLY A 196 -0.37 1.07 4.69
C GLY A 196 -1.66 0.61 4.03
N TYR A 197 -1.56 -0.32 3.07
CA TYR A 197 -2.71 -0.85 2.37
C TYR A 197 -3.58 -1.70 3.29
N LEU A 198 -2.98 -2.66 4.00
CA LEU A 198 -3.66 -3.53 4.95
C LEU A 198 -4.21 -2.76 6.17
N ASN A 199 -3.60 -1.63 6.54
CA ASN A 199 -4.18 -0.72 7.53
C ASN A 199 -5.57 -0.24 7.08
N VAL A 200 -5.72 0.08 5.80
CA VAL A 200 -6.94 0.69 5.27
C VAL A 200 -8.00 -0.37 5.02
N VAL A 201 -7.65 -1.38 4.23
CA VAL A 201 -8.64 -2.32 3.67
C VAL A 201 -8.95 -3.50 4.58
N GLY A 202 -8.10 -3.76 5.58
CA GLY A 202 -8.22 -4.93 6.44
C GLY A 202 -7.91 -4.64 7.91
N ASP A 203 -7.63 -5.70 8.66
CA ASP A 203 -7.31 -5.65 10.08
C ASP A 203 -5.79 -5.66 10.31
N GLY A 204 -5.07 -4.79 9.59
CA GLY A 204 -3.61 -4.77 9.61
C GLY A 204 -3.02 -6.08 9.11
N TYR A 205 -1.98 -6.61 9.76
CA TYR A 205 -1.32 -7.83 9.33
C TYR A 205 -2.13 -9.09 9.66
N ASP A 206 -3.17 -8.96 10.50
CA ASP A 206 -4.07 -10.08 10.78
C ASP A 206 -5.05 -10.35 9.62
N SER A 207 -5.10 -9.46 8.62
CA SER A 207 -5.87 -9.61 7.37
C SER A 207 -5.55 -10.89 6.60
N ASP A 208 -6.55 -11.39 5.88
CA ASP A 208 -6.42 -12.48 4.92
C ASP A 208 -7.24 -12.19 3.65
N GLN A 209 -6.84 -12.83 2.54
CA GLN A 209 -7.63 -12.87 1.29
C GLN A 209 -7.96 -11.50 0.68
N VAL A 210 -7.03 -10.56 0.78
CA VAL A 210 -7.20 -9.24 0.19
C VAL A 210 -7.16 -9.33 -1.34
N ARG A 211 -8.13 -8.71 -2.01
CA ARG A 211 -8.31 -8.80 -3.46
C ARG A 211 -7.33 -7.89 -4.19
N GLY A 212 -6.65 -8.45 -5.21
CA GLY A 212 -5.71 -7.70 -6.04
C GLY A 212 -6.36 -6.61 -6.90
N SER A 213 -7.56 -6.87 -7.41
CA SER A 213 -8.36 -5.89 -8.17
C SER A 213 -8.60 -4.60 -7.39
N ASP A 214 -8.86 -4.74 -6.09
CA ASP A 214 -9.16 -3.63 -5.20
C ASP A 214 -7.89 -2.85 -4.90
N ALA A 215 -6.74 -3.52 -4.85
CA ALA A 215 -5.43 -2.90 -4.71
C ALA A 215 -5.03 -2.11 -5.95
N LEU A 216 -5.25 -2.66 -7.16
CA LEU A 216 -5.02 -1.94 -8.42
C LEU A 216 -5.86 -0.66 -8.46
N PHE A 217 -7.16 -0.76 -8.16
CA PHE A 217 -8.02 0.41 -8.13
C PHE A 217 -7.62 1.40 -7.02
N GLY A 218 -7.29 0.90 -5.83
CA GLY A 218 -6.94 1.73 -4.67
C GLY A 218 -5.62 2.47 -4.85
N LEU A 219 -4.60 1.82 -5.40
CA LEU A 219 -3.28 2.43 -5.56
C LEU A 219 -3.16 3.21 -6.87
N CYS A 220 -3.72 2.74 -7.98
CA CYS A 220 -3.50 3.39 -9.28
C CYS A 220 -4.77 3.79 -10.04
N ARG A 221 -5.96 3.54 -9.48
CA ARG A 221 -7.28 3.77 -10.12
C ARG A 221 -7.47 3.07 -11.47
N PHE A 222 -6.64 2.07 -11.76
CA PHE A 222 -6.85 1.25 -12.94
C PHE A 222 -8.11 0.40 -12.72
N ILE A 223 -8.93 0.30 -13.76
CA ILE A 223 -10.18 -0.43 -13.71
C ILE A 223 -9.87 -1.85 -14.20
N PRO A 224 -9.95 -2.87 -13.32
CA PRO A 224 -9.66 -4.24 -13.72
C PRO A 224 -10.76 -4.77 -14.64
N ASP A 225 -10.36 -5.39 -15.74
CA ASP A 225 -11.26 -6.19 -16.56
C ASP A 225 -11.28 -7.62 -16.01
N VAL A 226 -12.30 -7.92 -15.22
CA VAL A 226 -12.45 -9.20 -14.52
C VAL A 226 -12.97 -10.34 -15.41
N VAL A 227 -13.28 -10.06 -16.69
CA VAL A 227 -13.81 -11.06 -17.61
C VAL A 227 -12.65 -11.69 -18.40
N PHE A 228 -12.25 -12.89 -17.99
CA PHE A 228 -11.29 -13.72 -18.69
C PHE A 228 -11.85 -15.13 -18.91
N ASP A 229 -11.87 -15.55 -20.17
CA ASP A 229 -12.39 -16.85 -20.59
C ASP A 229 -11.26 -17.68 -21.20
N ALA A 230 -10.59 -18.49 -20.37
CA ALA A 230 -9.43 -19.27 -20.78
C ALA A 230 -9.68 -20.18 -22.00
N PRO A 231 -10.83 -20.89 -22.12
CA PRO A 231 -11.22 -21.60 -23.35
C PRO A 231 -11.11 -20.77 -24.63
N MET A 232 -11.47 -19.48 -24.61
CA MET A 232 -11.43 -18.59 -25.77
C MET A 232 -10.02 -18.31 -26.29
N ILE A 233 -8.97 -18.63 -25.52
CA ILE A 233 -7.58 -18.66 -26.01
C ILE A 233 -7.43 -19.72 -27.09
N PHE A 234 -7.93 -20.93 -26.84
CA PHE A 234 -7.72 -22.08 -27.72
C PHE A 234 -8.81 -22.24 -28.78
N GLU A 235 -10.03 -21.77 -28.51
CA GLU A 235 -11.16 -21.92 -29.44
C GLU A 235 -11.17 -20.88 -30.55
N SER A 236 -10.69 -19.65 -30.30
CA SER A 236 -10.80 -18.54 -31.27
C SER A 236 -9.64 -17.53 -31.24
N ASP A 237 -8.62 -17.75 -30.40
CA ASP A 237 -7.57 -16.79 -30.06
C ASP A 237 -8.08 -15.45 -29.52
N LYS A 238 -9.37 -15.30 -29.20
CA LYS A 238 -9.96 -14.00 -28.86
C LYS A 238 -9.29 -13.41 -27.62
N GLU A 239 -9.15 -14.20 -26.56
CA GLU A 239 -8.50 -13.75 -25.33
C GLU A 239 -6.98 -13.61 -25.51
N PHE A 240 -6.33 -14.45 -26.32
CA PHE A 240 -4.92 -14.27 -26.64
C PHE A 240 -4.65 -12.96 -27.39
N LYS A 241 -5.44 -12.64 -28.42
CA LYS A 241 -5.34 -11.38 -29.18
C LYS A 241 -5.67 -10.17 -28.30
N LYS A 242 -6.63 -10.31 -27.37
CA LYS A 242 -6.92 -9.29 -26.37
C LYS A 242 -5.69 -9.06 -25.48
N LEU A 243 -5.09 -10.11 -24.92
CA LEU A 243 -3.87 -10.04 -24.11
C LEU A 243 -2.71 -9.41 -24.88
N GLU A 244 -2.45 -9.87 -26.10
CA GLU A 244 -1.36 -9.34 -26.95
C GLU A 244 -1.54 -7.85 -27.23
N ARG A 245 -2.76 -7.42 -27.59
CA ARG A 245 -3.09 -6.00 -27.80
C ARG A 245 -2.84 -5.18 -26.53
N ARG A 246 -3.27 -5.69 -25.37
CA ARG A 246 -3.10 -5.01 -24.07
C ARG A 246 -1.63 -4.86 -23.69
N LEU A 247 -0.85 -5.93 -23.88
CA LEU A 247 0.58 -5.94 -23.60
C LEU A 247 1.31 -4.90 -24.47
N ARG A 248 0.98 -4.83 -25.77
CA ARG A 248 1.53 -3.81 -26.68
C ARG A 248 1.17 -2.38 -26.28
N ASN A 249 0.06 -2.18 -25.59
CA ASN A 249 -0.42 -0.88 -25.12
C ASN A 249 0.09 -0.51 -23.71
N ASN A 250 0.90 -1.35 -23.06
CA ASN A 250 1.32 -1.20 -21.66
C ASN A 250 0.13 -1.14 -20.68
N GLU A 251 -0.96 -1.86 -20.97
CA GLU A 251 -2.06 -2.06 -20.03
C GLU A 251 -1.65 -3.12 -18.97
N ILE A 252 -2.04 -2.96 -17.69
CA ILE A 252 -1.84 -4.00 -16.67
C ILE A 252 -2.72 -5.20 -17.05
N ILE A 253 -2.10 -6.38 -17.12
CA ILE A 253 -2.73 -7.68 -17.41
C ILE A 253 -2.86 -8.47 -16.12
#